data_AF-A0AA38XB17-F1
#
_entry.id   AF-A0AA38XB17-F1
#
_cell.length_a   1.000
_cell.length_b   1.000
_cell.length_c   1.000
_cell.angle_alpha   90.00
_cell.angle_beta   90.00
_cell.angle_gamma   90.00
#
_symmetry.space_group_name_H-M   'P 1'
#
loop_
_entity.id
_entity.type
_entity.pdbx_description
1 polymer ?
#
loop_
_entity_poly.entity_id
_entity_poly.type
_entity_poly.pdbx_seq_one_letter_code
_entity_poly.pdbx_strand_id
1 'polypeptide(L)'
;MVGDLGITILSQGKEPIEADVVFVHGLGGDSHATWTKDDKLWPRDFLSQRIPHARIMTWGYDNDPIHFFKRQGHQSILSHSHDLLADVQLEREREDEKQRPVIFVGHSLGGLVIKQVRVIEHFGVSLLTEPRL
;
A
#
# COMPACT_ATOMS: atom_id res chain seq x y z
N MET A 1 5.52 -9.44 15.37
CA MET A 1 4.23 -8.73 15.35
C MET A 1 3.45 -9.21 14.14
N VAL A 2 2.19 -9.60 14.33
CA VAL A 2 1.23 -9.79 13.24
C VAL A 2 0.65 -8.41 12.94
N GLY A 3 0.53 -8.05 11.68
CA GLY A 3 0.02 -6.78 11.21
C GLY A 3 -1.48 -6.83 10.94
N ASP A 4 -2.10 -5.66 10.96
CA ASP A 4 -3.55 -5.51 10.73
C ASP A 4 -3.90 -5.59 9.25
N LEU A 5 -5.19 -5.86 8.97
CA LEU A 5 -5.81 -5.68 7.66
C LEU A 5 -6.07 -4.19 7.39
N GLY A 6 -6.08 -3.80 6.12
CA GLY A 6 -6.23 -2.40 5.72
C GLY A 6 -4.95 -1.59 5.92
N ILE A 7 -5.07 -0.26 5.95
CA ILE A 7 -3.94 0.63 6.11
C ILE A 7 -3.50 0.73 7.58
N THR A 8 -2.20 0.65 7.80
CA THR A 8 -1.55 1.06 9.05
C THR A 8 -0.49 2.11 8.76
N ILE A 9 -0.56 3.25 9.44
CA ILE A 9 0.49 4.28 9.38
C ILE A 9 1.67 3.83 10.25
N LEU A 10 2.82 3.62 9.61
CA LEU A 10 4.08 3.27 10.26
C LEU A 10 4.85 4.52 10.70
N SER A 11 4.77 5.61 9.95
CA SER A 11 5.39 6.90 10.25
C SER A 11 4.59 8.03 9.59
N GLN A 12 4.22 9.05 10.37
CA GLN A 12 3.51 10.23 9.83
C GLN A 12 4.41 11.11 8.93
N GLY A 13 5.74 11.01 9.11
CA GLY A 13 6.69 11.94 8.49
C GLY A 13 6.74 13.30 9.21
N LYS A 14 7.52 14.22 8.67
CA LYS A 14 7.70 15.59 9.15
C LYS A 14 7.22 16.56 8.08
N GLU A 15 6.37 17.51 8.46
CA GLU A 15 5.86 18.50 7.53
C GLU A 15 6.99 19.36 6.92
N PRO A 16 6.87 19.77 5.64
CA PRO A 16 5.80 19.38 4.71
C PRO A 16 5.92 17.91 4.28
N ILE A 17 4.80 17.20 4.17
CA ILE A 17 4.80 15.83 3.62
C ILE A 17 4.81 15.88 2.08
N GLU A 18 5.85 15.32 1.48
CA GLU A 18 6.10 15.33 0.04
C GLU A 18 5.51 14.11 -0.69
N ALA A 19 5.32 12.98 0.01
CA ALA A 19 4.80 11.76 -0.60
C ALA A 19 4.19 10.79 0.43
N ASP A 20 3.27 9.94 -0.04
CA ASP A 20 2.82 8.74 0.65
C ASP A 20 3.57 7.52 0.12
N VAL A 21 4.07 6.65 1.01
CA VAL A 21 4.70 5.37 0.65
C VAL A 21 3.88 4.23 1.23
N VAL A 22 3.37 3.34 0.38
CA VAL A 22 2.50 2.22 0.78
C VAL A 22 3.19 0.89 0.50
N PHE A 23 3.45 0.13 1.55
CA PHE A 23 4.06 -1.20 1.51
C PHE A 23 2.99 -2.30 1.42
N VAL A 24 3.05 -3.13 0.39
CA VAL A 24 2.09 -4.20 0.09
C VAL A 24 2.80 -5.55 0.13
N HIS A 25 2.44 -6.40 1.10
CA HIS A 25 3.06 -7.72 1.28
C HIS A 25 2.62 -8.73 0.23
N GLY A 26 3.23 -9.93 0.24
CA GLY A 26 2.92 -11.01 -0.68
C GLY A 26 2.00 -12.08 -0.08
N LEU A 27 1.79 -13.17 -0.84
CA LEU A 27 1.06 -14.35 -0.40
C LEU A 27 1.75 -15.03 0.80
N GLY A 28 0.98 -15.44 1.80
CA GLY A 28 1.49 -15.97 3.07
C GLY A 28 2.31 -14.97 3.89
N GLY A 29 2.27 -13.69 3.51
CA GLY A 29 2.95 -12.60 4.17
C GLY A 29 2.13 -12.00 5.31
N ASP A 30 2.53 -10.81 5.71
CA ASP A 30 1.88 -10.02 6.77
C ASP A 30 2.32 -8.56 6.63
N SER A 31 1.44 -7.60 6.94
CA SER A 31 1.72 -6.17 6.74
C SER A 31 2.87 -5.66 7.60
N HIS A 32 3.23 -6.33 8.70
CA HIS A 32 4.38 -5.96 9.52
C HIS A 32 5.53 -6.97 9.39
N ALA A 33 5.24 -8.26 9.52
CA ALA A 33 6.26 -9.30 9.58
C ALA A 33 7.07 -9.39 8.27
N THR A 34 6.45 -9.14 7.12
CA THR A 34 7.14 -9.13 5.80
C THR A 34 8.30 -8.14 5.78
N TRP A 35 8.19 -7.04 6.52
CA TRP A 35 9.17 -5.96 6.56
C TRP A 35 9.93 -5.91 7.88
N THR A 36 9.83 -6.95 8.69
CA THR A 36 10.50 -7.02 9.99
C THR A 36 11.62 -8.05 9.95
N LYS A 37 12.80 -7.66 10.44
CA LYS A 37 13.91 -8.58 10.71
C LYS A 37 14.55 -8.20 12.03
N ASP A 38 14.82 -9.19 12.89
CA ASP A 38 15.46 -8.99 14.19
C ASP A 38 14.76 -7.90 15.03
N ASP A 39 13.43 -7.96 15.09
CA ASP A 39 12.53 -6.98 15.73
C ASP A 39 12.60 -5.54 15.19
N LYS A 40 13.21 -5.35 14.01
CA LYS A 40 13.26 -4.07 13.30
C LYS A 40 12.32 -4.06 12.11
N LEU A 41 11.28 -3.24 12.19
CA LEU A 41 10.38 -2.96 11.08
C LEU A 41 11.03 -1.92 10.20
N TRP A 42 11.78 -2.34 9.19
CA TRP A 42 12.71 -1.44 8.50
C TRP A 42 12.07 -0.21 7.82
N PRO A 43 10.82 -0.24 7.30
CA PRO A 43 10.18 0.95 6.77
C PRO A 43 9.97 2.03 7.84
N ARG A 44 9.58 1.61 9.05
CA ARG A 44 9.42 2.51 10.20
C ARG A 44 10.75 2.91 10.80
N ASP A 45 11.61 1.92 11.06
CA ASP A 45 12.75 2.11 11.96
C ASP A 45 13.98 2.68 11.23
N PHE A 46 14.09 2.52 9.90
CA PHE A 46 15.24 3.01 9.13
C PHE A 46 14.85 3.91 7.96
N LEU A 47 13.85 3.53 7.16
CA LEU A 47 13.48 4.28 5.97
C LEU A 47 12.91 5.66 6.33
N SER A 48 12.04 5.74 7.35
CA SER A 48 11.47 7.01 7.85
C SER A 48 12.54 8.06 8.20
N GLN A 49 13.73 7.63 8.61
CA GLN A 49 14.84 8.53 8.94
C GLN A 49 15.54 9.06 7.69
N ARG A 50 15.53 8.30 6.59
CA ARG A 50 16.17 8.66 5.32
C ARG A 50 15.27 9.49 4.42
N ILE A 51 13.96 9.30 4.53
CA ILE A 51 12.93 10.09 3.82
C ILE A 51 11.98 10.72 4.84
N PRO A 52 12.46 11.69 5.65
CA PRO A 52 11.70 12.22 6.78
C PRO A 52 10.42 12.94 6.37
N HIS A 53 10.33 13.40 5.13
CA HIS A 53 9.16 14.10 4.57
C HIS A 53 8.17 13.15 3.87
N ALA A 54 8.27 11.84 4.09
CA ALA A 54 7.30 10.87 3.59
C ALA A 54 6.43 10.30 4.72
N ARG A 55 5.12 10.19 4.47
CA ARG A 55 4.23 9.37 5.29
C ARG A 55 4.38 7.91 4.83
N ILE A 56 4.73 7.02 5.74
CA ILE A 56 4.98 5.61 5.46
C ILE A 56 3.84 4.78 6.03
N MET A 57 3.25 3.96 5.18
CA MET A 57 2.14 3.08 5.49
C MET A 57 2.44 1.65 5.04
N THR A 58 1.78 0.69 5.66
CA THR A 58 1.67 -0.67 5.12
C THR A 58 0.21 -1.04 4.98
N TRP A 59 -0.09 -1.88 3.99
CA TRP A 59 -1.43 -2.38 3.73
C TRP A 59 -1.48 -3.90 3.91
N GLY A 60 -2.44 -4.36 4.71
CA GLY A 60 -2.70 -5.77 4.98
C GLY A 60 -3.93 -6.30 4.27
N TYR A 61 -3.84 -7.52 3.75
CA TYR A 61 -4.97 -8.22 3.12
C TYR A 61 -4.92 -9.73 3.40
N ASP A 62 -6.06 -10.41 3.20
CA ASP A 62 -6.14 -11.87 3.30
C ASP A 62 -5.19 -12.53 2.30
N ASN A 63 -4.13 -13.13 2.84
CA ASN A 63 -3.04 -13.69 2.06
C ASN A 63 -2.88 -15.19 2.25
N ASP A 64 -3.87 -15.85 2.85
CA ASP A 64 -3.84 -17.30 3.05
C ASP A 64 -3.72 -18.00 1.68
N PRO A 65 -2.66 -18.78 1.43
CA PRO A 65 -2.48 -19.50 0.17
C PRO A 65 -3.68 -20.39 -0.18
N ILE A 66 -4.30 -21.03 0.81
CA ILE A 66 -5.45 -21.91 0.63
C ILE A 66 -6.64 -21.10 0.11
N HIS A 67 -6.92 -19.93 0.70
CA HIS A 67 -7.99 -19.05 0.22
C HIS A 67 -7.70 -18.55 -1.20
N PHE A 68 -6.46 -18.13 -1.45
CA PHE A 68 -6.04 -17.61 -2.75
C PHE A 68 -6.21 -18.62 -3.88
N PHE A 69 -5.75 -19.87 -3.68
CA PHE A 69 -5.86 -20.92 -4.70
C PHE A 69 -7.30 -21.43 -4.87
N LYS A 70 -8.14 -21.40 -3.82
CA LYS A 70 -9.57 -21.74 -3.92
C LYS A 70 -10.37 -20.68 -4.68
N ARG A 71 -10.03 -19.40 -4.56
CA ARG A 71 -10.74 -18.28 -5.19
C ARG A 71 -10.37 -18.02 -6.66
N GLN A 72 -9.62 -18.91 -7.32
CA GLN A 72 -9.08 -18.69 -8.66
C GLN A 72 -8.29 -17.36 -8.77
N GLY A 73 -7.15 -17.26 -8.07
CA GLY A 73 -6.07 -16.24 -8.13
C GLY A 73 -6.28 -14.88 -8.84
N HIS A 74 -6.76 -14.85 -10.08
CA HIS A 74 -7.13 -13.61 -10.78
C HIS A 74 -8.26 -12.84 -10.08
N GLN A 75 -9.28 -13.54 -9.59
CA GLN A 75 -10.39 -12.91 -8.89
C GLN A 75 -9.94 -12.32 -7.54
N SER A 76 -9.01 -12.99 -6.84
CA SER A 76 -8.44 -12.46 -5.59
C SER A 76 -7.51 -11.27 -5.84
N ILE A 77 -6.66 -11.28 -6.88
CA ILE A 77 -5.82 -10.12 -7.22
C ILE A 77 -6.69 -8.91 -7.55
N LEU A 78 -7.74 -9.08 -8.36
CA LEU A 78 -8.64 -7.99 -8.73
C LEU A 78 -9.36 -7.42 -7.50
N SER A 79 -9.94 -8.28 -6.65
CA SER A 79 -10.59 -7.85 -5.41
C SER A 79 -9.62 -7.09 -4.50
N HIS A 80 -8.43 -7.64 -4.23
CA HIS A 80 -7.44 -6.97 -3.40
C HIS A 80 -6.97 -5.64 -3.98
N SER A 81 -6.90 -5.50 -5.30
CA SER A 81 -6.56 -4.21 -5.92
C SER A 81 -7.65 -3.15 -5.74
N HIS A 82 -8.93 -3.55 -5.74
CA HIS A 82 -10.03 -2.64 -5.40
C HIS A 82 -9.97 -2.23 -3.93
N ASP A 83 -9.75 -3.20 -3.03
CA ASP A 83 -9.66 -2.93 -1.59
C ASP A 83 -8.47 -2.01 -1.29
N LEU A 84 -7.28 -2.29 -1.84
CA LEU A 84 -6.09 -1.44 -1.70
C LEU A 84 -6.37 0.00 -2.18
N LEU A 85 -7.01 0.14 -3.35
CA LEU A 85 -7.34 1.45 -3.90
C LEU A 85 -8.31 2.21 -2.99
N ALA A 86 -9.37 1.54 -2.53
CA ALA A 86 -10.38 2.13 -1.65
C ALA A 86 -9.78 2.56 -0.31
N ASP A 87 -8.98 1.69 0.33
CA ASP A 87 -8.38 1.99 1.62
C ASP A 87 -7.37 3.15 1.52
N VAL A 88 -6.57 3.21 0.45
CA VAL A 88 -5.65 4.33 0.22
C VAL A 88 -6.41 5.64 -0.04
N GLN A 89 -7.56 5.58 -0.71
CA GLN A 89 -8.42 6.76 -0.91
C GLN A 89 -9.05 7.23 0.41
N LEU A 90 -9.54 6.31 1.23
CA LEU A 90 -10.11 6.61 2.53
C LEU A 90 -9.07 7.22 3.49
N GLU A 91 -7.82 6.75 3.45
CA GLU A 91 -6.74 7.30 4.29
C GLU A 91 -6.21 8.68 3.81
N ARG A 92 -6.60 9.13 2.62
CA ARG A 92 -6.17 10.41 2.02
C ARG A 92 -7.36 11.37 1.94
N GLU A 93 -7.89 11.76 3.10
CA GLU A 93 -9.11 12.57 3.18
C GLU A 93 -8.88 14.04 2.82
N ARG A 94 -7.72 14.61 3.20
CA ARG A 94 -7.41 16.04 2.99
C ARG A 94 -6.94 16.32 1.56
N GLU A 95 -7.16 17.54 1.08
CA GLU A 95 -6.81 17.88 -0.31
C GLU A 95 -5.31 17.88 -0.60
N ASP A 96 -4.49 18.27 0.35
CA ASP A 96 -3.03 18.12 0.26
C ASP A 96 -2.62 16.66 0.16
N GLU A 97 -3.27 15.78 0.93
CA GLU A 97 -3.01 14.35 0.90
C GLU A 97 -3.41 13.72 -0.42
N LYS A 98 -4.53 14.14 -1.02
CA LYS A 98 -4.98 13.68 -2.34
C LYS A 98 -4.06 14.11 -3.48
N GLN A 99 -3.41 15.27 -3.35
CA GLN A 99 -2.53 15.82 -4.40
C GLN A 99 -1.09 15.31 -4.33
N ARG A 100 -0.58 14.94 -3.15
CA ARG A 100 0.80 14.42 -3.06
C ARG A 100 0.94 13.05 -3.74
N PRO A 101 2.10 12.75 -4.35
CA PRO A 101 2.34 11.46 -5.01
C PRO A 101 2.24 10.27 -4.05
N VAL A 102 1.74 9.15 -4.56
CA VAL A 102 1.73 7.85 -3.87
C VAL A 102 2.75 6.91 -4.51
N ILE A 103 3.64 6.37 -3.69
CA ILE A 103 4.68 5.40 -4.08
C ILE A 103 4.33 4.04 -3.48
N PHE A 104 4.14 3.04 -4.33
CA PHE A 104 3.88 1.68 -3.89
C PHE A 104 5.17 0.84 -3.85
N VAL A 105 5.35 0.08 -2.77
CA VAL A 105 6.42 -0.92 -2.62
C VAL A 105 5.77 -2.29 -2.46
N GLY A 106 5.87 -3.13 -3.49
CA GLY A 106 5.27 -4.46 -3.51
C GLY A 106 6.30 -5.58 -3.32
N HIS A 107 5.97 -6.55 -2.48
CA HIS A 107 6.70 -7.82 -2.42
C HIS A 107 5.91 -8.95 -3.10
N SER A 108 6.54 -9.66 -4.05
CA SER A 108 5.95 -10.84 -4.71
C SER A 108 4.51 -10.57 -5.24
N LEU A 109 3.50 -11.31 -4.78
CA LEU A 109 2.09 -11.12 -5.15
C LEU A 109 1.60 -9.68 -4.93
N GLY A 110 2.09 -8.97 -3.92
CA GLY A 110 1.75 -7.57 -3.67
C GLY A 110 2.09 -6.67 -4.86
N GLY A 111 3.15 -6.99 -5.61
CA GLY A 111 3.49 -6.28 -6.85
C GLY A 111 2.46 -6.50 -7.98
N LEU A 112 1.83 -7.67 -8.03
CA LEU A 112 0.74 -7.95 -8.98
C LEU A 112 -0.54 -7.22 -8.59
N VAL A 113 -0.85 -7.15 -7.30
CA VAL A 113 -1.97 -6.35 -6.77
C VAL A 113 -1.78 -4.87 -7.13
N ILE A 114 -0.60 -4.30 -6.87
CA ILE A 114 -0.26 -2.91 -7.25
C ILE A 114 -0.37 -2.71 -8.78
N LYS A 115 0.11 -3.65 -9.58
CA LYS A 115 0.00 -3.56 -11.03
C LYS A 115 -1.47 -3.51 -11.48
N GLN A 116 -2.34 -4.29 -10.84
CA GLN A 116 -3.77 -4.29 -11.14
C GLN A 116 -4.45 -2.98 -10.73
N VAL A 117 -4.03 -2.33 -9.63
CA VAL A 117 -4.50 -0.97 -9.27
C VAL A 117 -4.27 -0.01 -10.43
N ARG A 118 -3.06 0.03 -10.99
CA ARG A 118 -2.74 0.93 -12.13
C ARG A 118 -3.61 0.67 -13.35
N VAL A 119 -3.99 -0.59 -13.58
CA VAL A 119 -4.92 -0.95 -14.67
C VAL A 119 -6.31 -0.38 -14.36
N ILE A 120 -6.83 -0.58 -13.14
CA ILE A 120 -8.14 -0.02 -12.72
C ILE A 120 -8.16 1.50 -12.89
N GLU A 121 -7.10 2.18 -12.45
CA GLU A 121 -7.02 3.63 -12.57
C GLU A 121 -7.04 4.11 -14.02
N HIS A 122 -6.26 3.45 -14.88
CA HIS A 122 -6.16 3.78 -16.30
C HIS A 122 -7.50 3.61 -17.04
N PHE A 123 -8.35 2.67 -16.61
CA PHE A 123 -9.62 2.35 -17.27
C PHE A 123 -10.86 3.01 -16.64
N GLY A 124 -10.74 3.90 -15.64
CA GLY A 124 -11.87 4.75 -15.24
C GLY A 124 -12.01 5.20 -13.79
N VAL A 125 -11.02 5.03 -12.92
CA VAL A 125 -11.03 5.61 -11.56
C VAL A 125 -9.67 6.26 -11.27
N SER A 126 -9.48 7.47 -11.77
CA SER A 126 -8.19 8.19 -11.74
C SER A 126 -7.80 8.68 -10.33
N LEU A 127 -6.61 8.33 -9.82
CA LEU A 127 -5.88 9.11 -8.79
C LEU A 127 -4.87 10.10 -9.41
N LEU A 128 -4.61 10.09 -10.72
CA LEU A 128 -3.39 10.67 -11.32
C LEU A 128 -3.58 11.50 -12.60
N THR A 129 -4.78 11.99 -12.90
CA THR A 129 -4.94 12.96 -14.00
C THR A 129 -4.64 14.37 -13.52
N GLU A 130 -3.48 14.88 -13.95
CA GLU A 130 -3.03 16.29 -14.00
C GLU A 130 -4.17 17.32 -14.13
N PRO A 131 -3.99 18.54 -13.59
CA PRO A 131 -4.91 19.65 -13.86
C PRO A 131 -4.91 19.93 -15.37
N ARG A 132 -6.07 19.75 -16.01
CA ARG A 132 -6.30 20.21 -17.38
C ARG A 132 -6.22 21.74 -17.38
N LEU A 133 -5.19 22.28 -18.03
CA LEU A 133 -5.16 23.66 -18.53
C LEU A 133 -6.29 23.89 -19.54
#